data_AF-A0A7G8EUW5-F1
#
_entry.id   AF-A0A7G8EUW5-F1
#
_cell.length_a   1.000
_cell.length_b   1.000
_cell.length_c   1.000
_cell.angle_alpha   90.00
_cell.angle_beta   90.00
_cell.angle_gamma   90.00
#
_symmetry.space_group_name_H-M   'P 1'
#
loop_
_entity.id
_entity.type
_entity.pdbx_description
1 polymer ?
#
loop_
_entity_poly.entity_id
_entity_poly.type
_entity_poly.pdbx_seq_one_letter_code
_entity_poly.pdbx_strand_id
1 'polypeptide(L)'
;MQVRFREIDPFNCWIWLRFAEVPSQGERNYVDGIFDSWYVLGRLGGFNAENLQVHEEGDQLSWMSYENDDAGSAMPALMHNMGQLEYQQEWARCWIDLGTSDGIALDVLINALRQLDSDLVQLEELLIGGANEDWPVEEHPDSVFPGMG
;
A
#
# COMPACT_ATOMS: atom_id res chain seq x y z
N MET A 1 6.95 9.11 -11.87
CA MET A 1 6.99 7.79 -11.23
C MET A 1 6.78 6.58 -12.16
N GLN A 2 7.77 5.69 -12.22
CA GLN A 2 7.68 4.33 -12.79
C GLN A 2 7.28 3.32 -11.70
N VAL A 3 6.35 2.39 -12.00
CA VAL A 3 5.92 1.35 -11.05
C VAL A 3 6.45 -0.01 -11.51
N ARG A 4 7.06 -0.78 -10.60
CA ARG A 4 7.51 -2.15 -10.86
C ARG A 4 7.15 -3.08 -9.70
N PHE A 5 6.91 -4.34 -10.04
CA PHE A 5 6.73 -5.41 -9.08
C PHE A 5 7.95 -6.34 -9.13
N ARG A 6 8.39 -6.82 -7.97
CA ARG A 6 9.45 -7.82 -7.82
C ARG A 6 8.86 -9.08 -7.19
N GLU A 7 9.67 -9.90 -6.54
CA GLU A 7 9.16 -11.03 -5.75
C GLU A 7 8.30 -10.51 -4.58
N ILE A 8 7.07 -11.00 -4.48
CA ILE A 8 6.09 -10.55 -3.49
C ILE A 8 5.80 -11.72 -2.55
N ASP A 9 6.02 -11.48 -1.26
CA ASP A 9 5.41 -12.23 -0.17
C ASP A 9 4.38 -11.32 0.52
N PRO A 10 3.07 -11.59 0.42
CA PRO A 10 2.04 -10.77 1.04
C PRO A 10 2.20 -10.61 2.55
N PHE A 11 2.80 -11.57 3.25
CA PHE A 11 3.00 -11.53 4.71
C PHE A 11 4.34 -10.90 5.12
N ASN A 12 5.18 -10.56 4.15
CA ASN A 12 6.51 -10.00 4.36
C ASN A 12 6.91 -9.11 3.17
N CYS A 13 6.05 -8.16 2.82
CA CYS A 13 6.20 -7.34 1.63
C CYS A 13 6.95 -6.06 1.95
N TRP A 14 8.03 -5.78 1.22
CA TRP A 14 8.67 -4.47 1.25
C TRP A 14 8.18 -3.59 0.10
N ILE A 15 7.77 -2.37 0.40
CA ILE A 15 7.44 -1.33 -0.57
C ILE A 15 8.55 -0.29 -0.54
N TRP A 16 9.01 0.14 -1.71
CA TRP A 16 10.12 1.09 -1.85
C TRP A 16 9.73 2.27 -2.72
N LEU A 17 10.23 3.45 -2.34
CA LEU A 17 10.09 4.69 -3.07
C LEU A 17 11.48 5.25 -3.37
N ARG A 18 11.70 5.67 -4.62
CA ARG A 18 12.87 6.47 -5.00
C ARG A 18 12.43 7.86 -5.40
N PHE A 19 12.97 8.84 -4.71
CA PHE A 19 12.77 10.27 -4.96
C PHE A 19 13.80 10.74 -5.99
N ALA A 20 13.49 11.81 -6.72
CA ALA A 20 14.45 12.43 -7.65
C ALA A 20 15.62 13.12 -6.91
N GLU A 21 15.34 13.64 -5.71
CA GLU A 21 16.29 14.24 -4.79
C GLU A 21 15.97 13.80 -3.35
N VAL A 22 16.87 14.06 -2.39
CA VAL A 22 16.63 13.72 -0.98
C VAL A 22 15.39 14.49 -0.48
N PRO A 23 14.31 13.81 -0.05
CA PRO A 23 13.07 14.49 0.29
C PRO A 23 13.23 15.32 1.56
N SER A 24 12.71 16.55 1.50
CA SER A 24 12.56 17.45 2.63
C SER A 24 11.58 16.90 3.67
N GLN A 25 11.61 17.42 4.90
CA GLN A 25 10.69 16.97 5.96
C GLN A 25 9.21 17.18 5.58
N GLY A 26 8.89 18.25 4.84
CA GLY A 26 7.52 18.50 4.40
C GLY A 26 7.02 17.42 3.43
N GLU A 27 7.86 17.01 2.48
CA GLU A 27 7.55 15.94 1.51
C GLU A 27 7.40 14.59 2.22
N ARG A 28 8.29 14.28 3.18
CA ARG A 28 8.18 13.07 4.02
C ARG A 28 6.86 13.01 4.77
N ASN A 29 6.41 14.12 5.36
CA ASN A 29 5.14 14.16 6.08
C ASN A 29 3.94 13.83 5.18
N TYR A 30 3.97 14.18 3.88
CA TYR A 30 2.93 13.79 2.94
C TYR A 30 2.97 12.30 2.62
N VAL A 31 4.16 11.74 2.40
CA VAL A 31 4.33 10.30 2.15
C VAL A 31 3.88 9.50 3.37
N ASP A 32 4.36 9.87 4.57
CA ASP A 32 3.98 9.23 5.84
C ASP A 32 2.46 9.27 6.02
N GLY A 33 1.83 10.44 5.79
CA GLY A 33 0.39 10.59 5.90
C GLY A 33 -0.41 9.72 4.92
N ILE A 34 0.10 9.49 3.70
CA ILE A 34 -0.52 8.56 2.73
C ILE A 34 -0.45 7.13 3.26
N PHE A 35 0.73 6.68 3.72
CA PHE A 35 0.90 5.32 4.23
C PHE A 35 0.08 5.07 5.50
N ASP A 36 0.06 6.01 6.45
CA ASP A 36 -0.76 5.92 7.66
C ASP A 36 -2.25 5.81 7.32
N SER A 37 -2.74 6.64 6.41
CA SER A 37 -4.15 6.63 5.99
C SER A 37 -4.51 5.34 5.27
N TRP A 38 -3.64 4.91 4.34
CA TRP A 38 -3.79 3.67 3.59
C TRP A 38 -3.82 2.45 4.52
N TYR A 39 -2.91 2.38 5.49
CA TYR A 39 -2.88 1.32 6.49
C TYR A 39 -4.15 1.28 7.34
N VAL A 40 -4.62 2.43 7.84
CA VAL A 40 -5.86 2.47 8.66
C VAL A 40 -7.05 1.93 7.88
N LEU A 41 -7.21 2.31 6.61
CA LEU A 41 -8.27 1.77 5.76
C LEU A 41 -8.11 0.25 5.53
N GLY A 42 -6.88 -0.20 5.26
CA GLY A 42 -6.57 -1.62 5.08
C GLY A 42 -6.83 -2.46 6.33
N ARG A 43 -6.45 -1.98 7.52
CA ARG A 43 -6.68 -2.66 8.81
C ARG A 43 -8.16 -2.90 9.09
N LEU A 44 -9.03 -2.05 8.56
CA LEU A 44 -10.48 -2.11 8.74
C LEU A 44 -11.20 -2.85 7.61
N GLY A 45 -10.49 -3.41 6.64
CA GLY A 45 -11.09 -4.12 5.51
C GLY A 45 -11.62 -3.22 4.40
N GLY A 46 -11.15 -1.97 4.32
CA GLY A 46 -11.62 -1.01 3.32
C GLY A 46 -11.23 -1.37 1.87
N PHE A 47 -10.25 -2.24 1.68
CA PHE A 47 -9.81 -2.72 0.37
C PHE A 47 -10.31 -4.14 0.12
N ASN A 48 -11.64 -4.31 0.16
CA ASN A 48 -12.31 -5.59 -0.01
C ASN A 48 -12.94 -5.71 -1.40
N ALA A 49 -12.33 -6.53 -2.25
CA ALA A 49 -12.77 -6.80 -3.61
C ALA A 49 -14.07 -7.64 -3.66
N GLU A 50 -14.38 -8.39 -2.60
CA GLU A 50 -15.63 -9.17 -2.51
C GLU A 50 -16.87 -8.28 -2.26
N ASN A 51 -16.68 -7.00 -1.91
CA ASN A 51 -17.80 -6.09 -1.62
C ASN A 51 -17.66 -4.72 -2.30
N LEU A 52 -17.52 -4.73 -3.63
CA LEU A 52 -17.36 -3.55 -4.48
C LEU A 52 -18.64 -3.09 -5.18
N GLN A 53 -19.82 -3.28 -4.56
CA GLN A 53 -21.12 -3.05 -5.21
C GLN A 53 -21.22 -1.68 -5.90
N VAL A 54 -20.71 -0.61 -5.26
CA VAL A 54 -20.72 0.75 -5.82
C VAL A 54 -19.85 0.87 -7.07
N HIS A 55 -18.71 0.17 -7.11
CA HIS A 55 -17.87 0.13 -8.30
C HIS A 55 -18.52 -0.66 -9.43
N GLU A 56 -19.17 -1.79 -9.09
CA GLU A 56 -19.85 -2.66 -10.04
C GLU A 56 -21.09 -2.01 -10.68
N GLU A 57 -21.81 -1.17 -9.93
CA GLU A 57 -22.95 -0.38 -10.44
C GLU A 57 -22.53 0.63 -11.52
N GLY A 58 -21.26 1.07 -11.52
CA GLY A 58 -20.70 1.92 -12.55
C GLY A 58 -21.35 3.31 -12.63
N ASP A 59 -21.95 3.64 -13.77
CA ASP A 59 -22.59 4.94 -14.01
C ASP A 59 -24.06 5.01 -13.53
N GLN A 60 -24.60 3.90 -13.03
CA GLN A 60 -26.00 3.77 -12.62
C GLN A 60 -26.24 4.01 -11.12
N LEU A 61 -25.33 4.73 -10.46
CA LEU A 61 -25.39 4.99 -9.00
C LEU A 61 -26.66 5.69 -8.52
N SER A 62 -27.35 6.42 -9.39
CA SER A 62 -28.58 7.13 -9.01
C SER A 62 -29.65 6.14 -8.59
N TRP A 63 -30.02 6.19 -7.30
CA TRP A 63 -31.00 5.28 -6.69
C TRP A 63 -30.54 3.82 -6.58
N MET A 64 -29.23 3.57 -6.64
CA MET A 64 -28.67 2.25 -6.35
C MET A 64 -29.12 1.78 -4.96
N SER A 65 -29.65 0.56 -4.89
CA SER A 65 -29.86 -0.14 -3.63
C SER A 65 -28.57 -0.87 -3.25
N TYR A 66 -28.07 -0.60 -2.05
CA TYR A 66 -26.93 -1.32 -1.51
C TYR A 66 -27.42 -2.60 -0.79
N GLU A 67 -26.92 -3.75 -1.22
CA GLU A 67 -27.30 -5.06 -0.70
C GLU A 67 -26.53 -5.34 0.60
N ASN A 68 -27.20 -5.08 1.73
CA ASN A 68 -26.59 -5.17 3.06
C ASN A 68 -26.35 -6.62 3.50
N ASP A 69 -27.19 -7.56 3.05
CA ASP A 69 -27.03 -8.99 3.34
C ASP A 69 -25.79 -9.55 2.64
N ASP A 70 -25.58 -9.16 1.37
CA ASP A 70 -24.38 -9.53 0.61
C ASP A 70 -23.12 -8.93 1.27
N ALA A 71 -23.16 -7.63 1.62
CA ALA A 71 -22.06 -6.98 2.34
C ALA A 71 -21.74 -7.64 3.69
N GLY A 72 -22.75 -8.11 4.42
CA GLY A 72 -22.57 -8.81 5.71
C GLY A 72 -22.04 -10.23 5.55
N SER A 73 -22.14 -10.82 4.36
CA SER A 73 -21.67 -12.18 4.06
C SER A 73 -20.25 -12.23 3.47
N ALA A 74 -19.76 -11.12 2.92
CA ALA A 74 -18.43 -10.99 2.34
C ALA A 74 -17.33 -11.26 3.38
N MET A 75 -16.28 -11.97 2.99
CA MET A 75 -15.15 -12.20 3.89
C MET A 75 -14.34 -10.90 4.04
N PRO A 76 -13.91 -10.53 5.26
CA PRO A 76 -13.08 -9.34 5.44
C PRO A 76 -11.68 -9.50 4.81
N ALA A 77 -11.29 -8.53 3.99
CA ALA A 77 -9.95 -8.41 3.40
C ALA A 77 -9.06 -7.50 4.26
N LEU A 78 -8.39 -8.04 5.27
CA LEU A 78 -7.74 -7.29 6.33
C LEU A 78 -6.23 -7.18 6.12
N MET A 79 -5.72 -5.95 6.16
CA MET A 79 -4.28 -5.73 6.35
C MET A 79 -3.92 -6.12 7.77
N HIS A 80 -2.76 -6.73 7.97
CA HIS A 80 -2.38 -7.26 9.26
C HIS A 80 -1.41 -6.36 9.99
N ASN A 81 -0.44 -5.77 9.30
CA ASN A 81 0.53 -4.89 9.94
C ASN A 81 1.27 -3.99 8.95
N MET A 82 1.86 -2.93 9.48
CA MET A 82 2.73 -2.02 8.75
C MET A 82 3.83 -1.53 9.70
N GLY A 83 5.07 -1.62 9.24
CA GLY A 83 6.23 -1.07 9.92
C GLY A 83 6.33 0.45 9.75
N GLN A 84 7.24 1.08 10.46
CA GLN A 84 7.49 2.51 10.27
C GLN A 84 8.11 2.76 8.88
N LEU A 85 7.76 3.89 8.25
CA LEU A 85 8.46 4.32 7.04
C LEU A 85 9.92 4.70 7.38
N GLU A 86 10.86 4.09 6.67
CA GLU A 86 12.28 4.35 6.82
C GLU A 86 12.77 5.18 5.63
N TYR A 87 13.70 6.12 5.88
CA TYR A 87 14.27 6.99 4.85
C TYR A 87 15.80 6.93 4.86
N GLN A 88 16.41 6.73 3.69
CA GLN A 88 17.84 6.75 3.49
C GLN A 88 18.18 7.45 2.17
N GLN A 89 18.78 8.64 2.25
CA GLN A 89 19.07 9.49 1.09
C GLN A 89 17.80 9.70 0.23
N GLU A 90 17.84 9.39 -1.07
CA GLU A 90 16.73 9.48 -2.02
C GLU A 90 15.81 8.24 -1.98
N TRP A 91 15.96 7.34 -1.01
CA TRP A 91 15.12 6.17 -0.85
C TRP A 91 14.24 6.27 0.39
N ALA A 92 13.03 5.72 0.28
CA ALA A 92 12.24 5.28 1.42
C ALA A 92 11.80 3.83 1.25
N ARG A 93 11.53 3.16 2.36
CA ARG A 93 10.94 1.82 2.36
C ARG A 93 9.99 1.62 3.52
N CYS A 94 9.06 0.70 3.35
CA CYS A 94 8.12 0.30 4.39
C CYS A 94 7.87 -1.20 4.29
N TRP A 95 7.92 -1.87 5.44
CA TRP A 95 7.53 -3.26 5.57
C TRP A 95 6.03 -3.36 5.80
N ILE A 96 5.35 -4.24 5.06
CA ILE A 96 3.91 -4.46 5.11
C ILE A 96 3.62 -5.96 5.26
N ASP A 97 2.70 -6.28 6.17
CA ASP A 97 1.94 -7.54 6.15
C ASP A 97 0.54 -7.22 5.61
N LEU A 98 0.36 -7.51 4.32
CA LEU A 98 -0.89 -7.28 3.59
C LEU A 98 -2.02 -8.17 4.11
N GLY A 99 -1.71 -9.26 4.82
CA GLY A 99 -2.69 -10.18 5.36
C GLY A 99 -3.59 -10.76 4.28
N THR A 100 -4.90 -10.54 4.44
CA THR A 100 -5.92 -10.94 3.46
C THR A 100 -6.40 -9.76 2.60
N SER A 101 -5.71 -8.62 2.61
CA SER A 101 -6.08 -7.47 1.77
C SER A 101 -6.01 -7.82 0.28
N ASP A 102 -6.99 -7.34 -0.48
CA ASP A 102 -7.00 -7.54 -1.92
C ASP A 102 -6.07 -6.58 -2.66
N GLY A 103 -5.78 -6.88 -3.93
CA GLY A 103 -4.91 -6.07 -4.80
C GLY A 103 -5.36 -4.60 -4.94
N ILE A 104 -6.63 -4.29 -4.68
CA ILE A 104 -7.18 -2.92 -4.63
C ILE A 104 -6.39 -2.05 -3.66
N ALA A 105 -5.86 -2.61 -2.57
CA ALA A 105 -5.01 -1.89 -1.66
C ALA A 105 -3.80 -1.28 -2.39
N LEU A 106 -3.14 -2.07 -3.24
CA LEU A 106 -1.98 -1.62 -3.99
C LEU A 106 -2.36 -0.63 -5.08
N ASP A 107 -3.47 -0.83 -5.78
CA ASP A 107 -3.95 0.12 -6.79
C ASP A 107 -4.26 1.50 -6.19
N VAL A 108 -4.95 1.53 -5.03
CA VAL A 108 -5.23 2.79 -4.32
C VAL A 108 -3.94 3.50 -3.91
N LEU A 109 -2.96 2.77 -3.37
CA LEU A 109 -1.67 3.33 -3.00
C LEU A 109 -0.91 3.89 -4.21
N ILE A 110 -0.83 3.12 -5.31
CA ILE A 110 -0.18 3.54 -6.55
C ILE A 110 -0.82 4.82 -7.08
N ASN A 111 -2.16 4.91 -7.08
CA ASN A 111 -2.87 6.08 -7.56
C ASN A 111 -2.63 7.31 -6.67
N ALA A 112 -2.63 7.15 -5.34
CA ALA A 112 -2.32 8.22 -4.41
C ALA A 112 -0.89 8.75 -4.62
N LEU A 113 0.08 7.85 -4.78
CA LEU A 113 1.48 8.21 -5.01
C LEU A 113 1.71 8.83 -6.40
N ARG A 114 0.95 8.41 -7.42
CA ARG A 114 0.97 9.08 -8.74
C ARG A 114 0.48 10.53 -8.66
N GLN A 115 -0.55 10.79 -7.85
CA GLN A 115 -1.01 12.17 -7.66
C GLN A 115 0.02 12.98 -6.86
N LEU A 116 0.60 12.39 -5.82
CA LEU A 116 1.68 13.02 -5.06
C LEU A 116 2.88 13.39 -5.96
N ASP A 117 3.26 12.45 -6.85
CA ASP A 117 4.34 12.60 -7.84
C ASP A 117 4.15 13.82 -8.76
N SER A 118 2.90 14.08 -9.15
CA SER A 118 2.56 15.17 -10.07
C SER A 118 2.69 16.54 -9.41
N ASP A 119 2.31 16.66 -8.14
CA ASP A 119 1.93 17.97 -7.57
C ASP A 119 2.78 18.41 -6.37
N LEU A 120 3.40 17.46 -5.65
CA LEU A 120 3.98 17.74 -4.33
C LEU A 120 5.41 17.22 -4.16
N VAL A 121 5.73 16.05 -4.70
CA VAL A 121 7.01 15.37 -4.49
C VAL A 121 7.44 14.73 -5.80
N GLN A 122 8.71 14.77 -6.19
CA GLN A 122 9.16 14.06 -7.41
C GLN A 122 9.57 12.62 -7.09
N LEU A 123 8.73 11.66 -7.49
CA LEU A 123 9.00 10.23 -7.35
C LEU A 123 9.47 9.66 -8.69
N GLU A 124 10.70 9.15 -8.71
CA GLU A 124 11.19 8.44 -9.88
C GLU A 124 10.60 7.03 -9.97
N GLU A 125 10.50 6.35 -8.83
CA GLU A 125 10.18 4.92 -8.81
C GLU A 125 9.40 4.47 -7.58
N LEU A 126 8.46 3.54 -7.81
CA LEU A 126 7.77 2.72 -6.81
C LEU A 126 8.04 1.25 -7.11
N LEU A 127 8.55 0.52 -6.11
CA LEU A 127 8.79 -0.91 -6.17
C LEU A 127 7.94 -1.62 -5.13
N ILE A 128 7.26 -2.69 -5.55
CA ILE A 128 6.47 -3.54 -4.65
C ILE A 128 7.11 -4.92 -4.62
N GLY A 129 7.56 -5.34 -3.44
CA GLY A 129 8.26 -6.59 -3.21
C GLY A 129 9.78 -6.51 -3.39
N GLY A 130 10.45 -7.60 -3.03
CA GLY A 130 11.89 -7.80 -3.10
C GLY A 130 12.72 -6.92 -2.16
N ALA A 131 14.03 -7.10 -2.23
CA ALA A 131 15.02 -6.29 -1.52
C ALA A 131 15.88 -5.46 -2.50
N ASN A 132 16.47 -4.38 -2.00
CA ASN A 132 17.56 -3.69 -2.69
C ASN A 132 18.89 -4.26 -2.18
N GLU A 133 19.81 -4.60 -3.08
CA GLU A 133 21.15 -5.08 -2.70
C GLU A 133 21.91 -4.04 -1.86
N ASP A 134 21.73 -2.77 -2.20
CA ASP A 134 22.44 -1.63 -1.59
C ASP A 134 21.83 -1.21 -0.24
N TRP A 135 20.60 -1.64 0.05
CA TRP A 135 19.91 -1.41 1.31
C TRP A 135 19.18 -2.69 1.73
N PRO A 136 19.89 -3.64 2.34
CA PRO A 136 19.34 -4.95 2.66
C PRO A 136 18.18 -4.82 3.65
N VAL A 137 17.20 -5.69 3.51
CA VAL A 137 16.07 -5.80 4.43
C VAL A 137 16.50 -6.63 5.63
N GLU A 138 16.19 -6.15 6.82
CA GLU A 138 16.34 -6.94 8.05
C GLU A 138 15.07 -7.77 8.26
N GLU A 139 15.17 -8.85 9.03
CA GLU A 139 13.96 -9.55 9.48
C GLU A 139 13.10 -8.60 10.31
N HIS A 140 11.89 -8.32 9.84
CA HIS A 140 10.97 -7.51 10.61
C HIS A 140 10.43 -8.35 11.79
N PRO A 141 10.44 -7.82 13.04
CA PRO A 141 10.10 -8.58 14.24
C PRO A 141 8.66 -9.14 14.23
N ASP A 142 7.77 -8.51 13.48
CA ASP A 142 6.37 -8.92 13.33
C ASP A 142 6.13 -9.83 12.10
N SER A 143 7.18 -10.23 11.38
CA SER A 143 7.04 -11.16 10.26
C SER A 143 6.55 -12.53 10.75
N VAL A 144 5.50 -13.05 10.11
CA VAL A 144 4.87 -14.33 10.48
C VAL A 144 5.78 -15.52 10.15
N PHE A 145 6.69 -15.36 9.19
CA PHE A 145 7.61 -16.40 8.72
C PHE A 145 9.08 -15.93 8.80
N PRO A 146 9.66 -15.83 10.02
CA PRO A 146 11.07 -15.49 10.17
C PRO A 146 11.97 -16.57 9.54
N GLY A 147 13.01 -16.15 8.80
CA GLY A 147 14.05 -17.01 8.25
C GLY A 147 13.81 -17.58 6.85
N MET A 148 12.74 -17.19 6.15
CA MET A 148 12.48 -17.57 4.76
C MET A 148 12.67 -16.38 3.82
N GLY A 149 13.93 -16.09 3.48
CA GLY A 149 14.33 -15.07 2.49
C GLY A 149 15.58 -15.48 1.75
#